data_AF-A0A6J1PK75-F1
#
_entry.id   AF-A0A6J1PK75-F1
#
_cell.length_a   1.000
_cell.length_b   1.000
_cell.length_c   1.000
_cell.angle_alpha   90.00
_cell.angle_beta   90.00
_cell.angle_gamma   90.00
#
_symmetry.space_group_name_H-M   'P 1'
#
loop_
_entity.id
_entity.type
_entity.pdbx_description
1 polymer ?
#
loop_
_entity_poly.entity_id
_entity_poly.type
_entity_poly.pdbx_seq_one_letter_code
_entity_poly.pdbx_strand_id
1 'polypeptide(L)'
;VQNNSPECLHAEDSLGSRRIVNLKVFGQQLWCLSCNIALSINNAVSEKNFGLASIFKVKCSQCGRLRTVNTDDKLPGNEGFIVNTKAAFGMIDAGIGPTHLNTFLTSIDLPSIAPKSLKIHERRIGKAIEEVAKESCLKGIQLEKNLTVNESQDVLLDALTAVVPHSFGQHDFCGDWCRSQDAGEKYQHNNLPNGKPLSDSALRLSLTQIFNRYIDCAEKLAECGSSQENESMNNIVASKTPKARHYAASESLSFRIGASICQKNLGSSYANDVFRKLELSPGKKSVKYRTAKDEKRTRKVATSVRREGVAYQSGIAMHDFTQMQNIQNLTEITDFSQCNIVVFDLETAGFAKSDEILQIAAYVENETFSVYISPTQLISKTATAVTGLHAMSGELYLHGTKMISTSATDAVNQFISFLRKYDQCLLIAHNCFKFDAPRLIKLIEKVGLMQAFSSCVKGFADSLEISKCVLPERVKEKQKFSIASLAQDFLPSFDVQNLHNAIED
;
A
#
# COMPACT_ATOMS: atom_id res chain seq x y z
N VAL A 1 10.07 -54.39 8.51
CA VAL A 1 8.69 -54.65 8.98
C VAL A 1 7.90 -53.37 8.82
N GLN A 2 6.93 -53.43 7.89
CA GLN A 2 5.81 -52.53 7.59
C GLN A 2 6.07 -51.04 7.29
N ASN A 3 6.21 -50.83 5.98
CA ASN A 3 6.05 -49.59 5.23
C ASN A 3 4.54 -49.29 5.11
N ASN A 4 3.96 -48.51 6.03
CA ASN A 4 2.55 -48.13 5.95
C ASN A 4 2.36 -47.01 4.92
N SER A 5 1.97 -47.44 3.72
CA SER A 5 1.42 -46.57 2.67
C SER A 5 0.05 -46.03 3.14
N PRO A 6 -0.25 -44.73 3.00
CA PRO A 6 -1.54 -44.21 3.43
C PRO A 6 -2.64 -44.67 2.47
N GLU A 7 -3.47 -45.57 3.00
CA GLU A 7 -4.91 -45.69 2.75
C GLU A 7 -5.34 -45.85 1.29
N CYS A 8 -5.22 -47.08 0.78
CA CYS A 8 -6.16 -47.59 -0.22
C CYS A 8 -7.50 -47.86 0.49
N LEU A 9 -8.49 -47.00 0.25
CA LEU A 9 -9.89 -47.26 0.60
C LEU A 9 -10.38 -48.46 -0.23
N HIS A 10 -10.87 -49.51 0.43
CA HIS A 10 -11.52 -50.65 -0.23
C HIS A 10 -13.05 -50.61 0.00
N ALA A 11 -13.74 -50.69 -1.15
CA ALA A 11 -15.09 -51.19 -1.42
C ALA A 11 -16.31 -50.55 -0.70
N GLU A 12 -17.15 -49.89 -1.54
CA GLU A 12 -18.51 -49.38 -1.32
C GLU A 12 -18.73 -47.92 -0.83
N ASP A 13 -17.76 -47.02 -1.04
CA ASP A 13 -18.07 -45.59 -0.97
C ASP A 13 -18.77 -45.12 -2.25
N SER A 14 -20.10 -44.99 -2.20
CA SER A 14 -20.86 -44.25 -3.21
C SER A 14 -20.19 -42.90 -3.46
N LEU A 15 -19.98 -42.54 -4.73
CA LEU A 15 -19.57 -41.19 -5.14
C LEU A 15 -20.37 -40.17 -4.32
N GLY A 16 -19.70 -39.21 -3.67
CA GLY A 16 -20.42 -38.37 -2.71
C GLY A 16 -21.56 -37.60 -3.37
N SER A 17 -22.66 -37.48 -2.63
CA SER A 17 -23.96 -36.94 -3.07
C SER A 17 -23.91 -35.54 -3.69
N ARG A 18 -23.09 -34.63 -3.14
CA ARG A 18 -23.04 -33.24 -3.59
C ARG A 18 -21.62 -32.70 -3.73
N ARG A 19 -21.36 -32.04 -4.86
CA ARG A 19 -20.10 -31.36 -5.19
C ARG A 19 -20.34 -29.99 -5.77
N ILE A 20 -19.40 -29.07 -5.53
CA ILE A 20 -19.34 -27.81 -6.26
C ILE A 20 -18.66 -28.08 -7.60
N VAL A 21 -19.34 -27.71 -8.69
CA VAL A 21 -18.88 -27.97 -10.05
C VAL A 21 -18.91 -26.69 -10.87
N ASN A 22 -17.77 -26.37 -11.47
CA ASN A 22 -17.67 -25.43 -12.58
C ASN A 22 -18.15 -26.13 -13.85
N LEU A 23 -19.40 -25.85 -14.25
CA LEU A 23 -20.07 -26.55 -15.35
C LEU A 23 -19.29 -26.51 -16.67
N LYS A 24 -18.57 -25.42 -16.94
CA LYS A 24 -17.76 -25.29 -18.17
C LYS A 24 -16.61 -26.29 -18.15
N VAL A 25 -15.83 -26.27 -17.07
CA VAL A 25 -14.65 -27.13 -16.88
C VAL A 25 -15.04 -28.60 -16.87
N PHE A 26 -16.05 -28.92 -16.06
CA PHE A 26 -16.52 -30.28 -15.88
C PHE A 26 -17.13 -30.86 -17.16
N GLY A 27 -18.00 -30.09 -17.83
CA GLY A 27 -18.63 -30.49 -19.08
C GLY A 27 -17.63 -30.72 -20.21
N GLN A 28 -16.62 -29.84 -20.34
CA GLN A 28 -15.55 -30.01 -21.33
C GLN A 28 -14.69 -31.25 -21.09
N GLN A 29 -14.58 -31.69 -19.83
CA GLN A 29 -13.76 -32.85 -19.46
C GLN A 29 -14.53 -34.17 -19.52
N LEU A 30 -15.86 -34.15 -19.48
CA LEU A 30 -16.75 -35.30 -19.69
C LEU A 30 -16.86 -35.69 -21.17
N TRP A 31 -15.71 -35.83 -21.83
CA TRP A 31 -15.62 -36.22 -23.24
C TRP A 31 -14.53 -37.26 -23.45
N CYS A 32 -14.86 -38.35 -24.15
CA CYS A 32 -13.90 -39.34 -24.57
C CYS A 32 -13.25 -38.90 -25.90
N LEU A 33 -11.99 -38.50 -25.87
CA LEU A 33 -11.27 -38.06 -27.09
C LEU A 33 -11.11 -39.18 -28.12
N SER A 34 -11.06 -40.44 -27.68
CA SER A 34 -10.80 -41.58 -28.57
C SER A 34 -12.04 -42.05 -29.30
N CYS A 35 -13.19 -42.04 -28.64
CA CYS A 35 -14.47 -42.43 -29.23
C CYS A 35 -15.26 -41.23 -29.75
N ASN A 36 -14.84 -40.02 -29.40
CA ASN A 36 -15.55 -38.77 -29.66
C ASN A 36 -17.01 -38.79 -29.17
N ILE A 37 -17.22 -39.27 -27.93
CA ILE A 37 -18.53 -39.33 -27.27
C ILE A 37 -18.50 -38.70 -25.89
N ALA A 38 -19.67 -38.24 -25.42
CA ALA A 38 -19.84 -37.76 -24.06
C ALA A 38 -19.65 -38.91 -23.04
N LEU A 39 -19.03 -38.58 -21.90
CA LEU A 39 -18.87 -39.49 -20.77
C LEU A 39 -20.02 -39.31 -19.78
N SER A 40 -20.62 -40.43 -19.35
CA SER A 40 -21.60 -40.42 -18.26
C SER A 40 -20.88 -40.39 -16.91
N ILE A 41 -21.27 -39.46 -16.03
CA ILE A 41 -20.75 -39.41 -14.66
C ILE A 41 -21.13 -40.66 -13.85
N ASN A 42 -22.21 -41.37 -14.24
CA ASN A 42 -22.59 -42.65 -13.63
C ASN A 42 -21.52 -43.74 -13.88
N ASN A 43 -20.61 -43.52 -14.83
CA ASN A 43 -19.47 -44.40 -15.07
C ASN A 43 -18.21 -43.95 -14.31
N ALA A 44 -18.33 -43.07 -13.32
CA ALA A 44 -17.22 -42.72 -12.44
C ALA A 44 -16.86 -43.94 -11.57
N VAL A 45 -15.58 -44.32 -11.62
CA VAL A 45 -15.05 -45.48 -10.89
C VAL A 45 -14.27 -45.08 -9.65
N SER A 46 -13.83 -43.83 -9.57
CA SER A 46 -13.21 -43.29 -8.37
C SER A 46 -13.31 -41.77 -8.31
N GLU A 47 -13.21 -41.25 -7.10
CA GLU A 47 -13.16 -39.83 -6.77
C GLU A 47 -12.01 -39.57 -5.80
N LYS A 48 -11.27 -38.48 -6.03
CA LYS A 48 -10.32 -37.93 -5.05
C LYS A 48 -10.70 -36.50 -4.69
N ASN A 49 -10.96 -36.26 -3.40
CA ASN A 49 -11.38 -34.97 -2.88
C ASN A 49 -10.18 -34.08 -2.54
N PHE A 50 -10.30 -32.79 -2.87
CA PHE A 50 -9.33 -31.73 -2.60
C PHE A 50 -10.07 -30.48 -2.07
N GLY A 51 -10.60 -30.58 -0.85
CA GLY A 51 -11.48 -29.54 -0.30
C GLY A 51 -12.80 -29.49 -1.07
N LEU A 52 -13.13 -28.35 -1.65
CA LEU A 52 -14.37 -28.15 -2.43
C LEU A 52 -14.30 -28.65 -3.87
N ALA A 53 -13.13 -29.10 -4.32
CA ALA A 53 -12.93 -29.66 -5.65
C ALA A 53 -12.71 -31.17 -5.57
N SER A 54 -13.07 -31.87 -6.65
CA SER A 54 -12.87 -33.31 -6.80
C SER A 54 -12.24 -33.63 -8.14
N ILE A 55 -11.49 -34.73 -8.16
CA ILE A 55 -10.97 -35.36 -9.38
C ILE A 55 -11.63 -36.73 -9.52
N PHE A 56 -12.44 -36.89 -10.56
CA PHE A 56 -13.07 -38.15 -10.91
C PHE A 56 -12.24 -38.91 -11.94
N LYS A 57 -12.29 -40.25 -11.88
CA LYS A 57 -11.92 -41.14 -12.98
C LYS A 57 -13.21 -41.70 -13.58
N VAL A 58 -13.49 -41.34 -14.83
CA VAL A 58 -14.73 -41.72 -15.53
C VAL A 58 -14.42 -42.68 -16.66
N LYS A 59 -15.08 -43.83 -16.69
CA LYS A 59 -14.90 -44.87 -17.70
C LYS A 59 -15.75 -44.61 -18.94
N CYS A 60 -15.13 -44.65 -20.11
CA CYS A 60 -15.86 -44.64 -21.38
C CYS A 60 -16.64 -45.95 -21.56
N SER A 61 -17.93 -45.84 -21.90
CA SER A 61 -18.80 -47.01 -22.14
C SER A 61 -18.40 -47.80 -23.40
N GLN A 62 -17.76 -47.15 -24.38
CA GLN A 62 -17.41 -47.78 -25.65
C GLN A 62 -16.01 -48.40 -25.66
N CYS A 63 -14.96 -47.64 -25.30
CA CYS A 63 -13.57 -48.14 -25.34
C CYS A 63 -13.01 -48.55 -23.97
N GLY A 64 -13.75 -48.36 -22.87
CA GLY A 64 -13.28 -48.69 -21.52
C GLY A 64 -12.16 -47.80 -20.97
N ARG A 65 -11.62 -46.86 -21.74
CA ARG A 65 -10.56 -45.94 -21.29
C ARG A 65 -11.07 -45.03 -20.17
N LEU A 66 -10.20 -44.78 -19.18
CA LEU A 66 -10.46 -43.86 -18.08
C LEU A 66 -10.08 -42.43 -18.44
N ARG A 67 -10.94 -41.49 -18.11
CA ARG A 67 -10.70 -40.05 -18.24
C ARG A 67 -10.64 -39.40 -16.86
N THR A 68 -9.70 -38.49 -16.67
CA THR A 68 -9.63 -37.62 -15.49
C THR A 68 -10.55 -36.44 -15.70
N VAL A 69 -11.46 -36.19 -14.76
CA VAL A 69 -12.45 -35.11 -14.82
C VAL A 69 -12.42 -34.33 -13.51
N ASN A 70 -12.03 -33.06 -13.56
CA ASN A 70 -11.94 -32.17 -12.42
C ASN A 70 -13.22 -31.35 -12.29
N THR A 71 -13.71 -31.13 -11.07
CA THR A 71 -14.91 -30.30 -10.84
C THR A 71 -14.65 -28.80 -10.97
N ASP A 72 -13.40 -28.35 -10.87
CA ASP A 72 -13.02 -26.96 -11.10
C ASP A 72 -11.61 -26.86 -11.69
N ASP A 73 -11.26 -25.67 -12.16
CA ASP A 73 -9.93 -25.37 -12.66
C ASP A 73 -8.88 -25.37 -11.55
N LYS A 74 -7.68 -25.79 -11.92
CA LYS A 74 -6.50 -25.69 -11.06
C LYS A 74 -5.89 -24.30 -11.17
N LEU A 75 -5.26 -23.88 -10.10
CA LEU A 75 -4.39 -22.71 -10.11
C LEU A 75 -3.16 -22.98 -10.99
N PRO A 76 -2.56 -21.93 -11.60
CA PRO A 76 -1.25 -22.04 -12.24
C PRO A 76 -0.24 -22.73 -11.33
N GLY A 77 0.68 -23.52 -11.91
CA GLY A 77 1.68 -24.27 -11.14
C GLY A 77 1.13 -25.47 -10.35
N ASN A 78 -0.14 -25.88 -10.56
CA ASN A 78 -0.79 -27.02 -9.89
C ASN A 78 -0.90 -26.86 -8.37
N GLU A 79 -1.01 -25.62 -7.89
CA GLU A 79 -0.97 -25.28 -6.47
C GLU A 79 -2.32 -25.36 -5.73
N GLY A 80 -3.24 -26.18 -6.25
CA GLY A 80 -4.60 -26.35 -5.73
C GLY A 80 -5.69 -25.90 -6.70
N PHE A 81 -6.94 -25.87 -6.23
CA PHE A 81 -8.13 -25.55 -7.04
C PHE A 81 -8.64 -24.13 -6.79
N ILE A 82 -9.16 -23.48 -7.83
CA ILE A 82 -9.66 -22.09 -7.77
C ILE A 82 -10.79 -21.94 -6.74
N VAL A 83 -11.74 -22.89 -6.69
CA VAL A 83 -12.85 -22.87 -5.71
C VAL A 83 -12.37 -22.75 -4.26
N ASN A 84 -11.27 -23.41 -3.88
CA ASN A 84 -10.74 -23.34 -2.51
C ASN A 84 -10.14 -21.95 -2.22
N THR A 85 -9.43 -21.34 -3.18
CA THR A 85 -8.94 -19.96 -3.06
C THR A 85 -10.10 -18.97 -2.93
N LYS A 86 -11.16 -19.15 -3.72
CA LYS A 86 -12.38 -18.32 -3.63
C LYS A 86 -13.14 -18.51 -2.32
N ALA A 87 -13.15 -19.73 -1.77
CA ALA A 87 -13.73 -20.00 -0.46
C ALA A 87 -12.92 -19.35 0.67
N ALA A 88 -11.58 -19.38 0.60
CA ALA A 88 -10.72 -18.67 1.54
C ALA A 88 -10.93 -17.15 1.50
N PHE A 89 -11.08 -16.57 0.29
CA PHE A 89 -11.48 -15.16 0.14
C PHE A 89 -12.83 -14.89 0.82
N GLY A 90 -13.85 -15.71 0.52
CA GLY A 90 -15.19 -15.55 1.08
C GLY A 90 -15.20 -15.64 2.61
N MET A 91 -14.38 -16.51 3.19
CA MET A 91 -14.19 -16.62 4.64
C MET A 91 -13.67 -15.32 5.27
N ILE A 92 -12.65 -14.70 4.66
CA ILE A 92 -12.08 -13.42 5.11
C ILE A 92 -13.10 -12.30 4.92
N ASP A 93 -13.69 -12.18 3.72
CA ASP A 93 -14.60 -11.08 3.36
C ASP A 93 -15.88 -11.07 4.21
N ALA A 94 -16.40 -12.26 4.53
CA ALA A 94 -17.56 -12.44 5.41
C ALA A 94 -17.22 -12.38 6.91
N GLY A 95 -15.95 -12.26 7.27
CA GLY A 95 -15.52 -12.17 8.67
C GLY A 95 -15.68 -13.46 9.48
N ILE A 96 -15.83 -14.61 8.82
CA ILE A 96 -16.01 -15.91 9.47
C ILE A 96 -14.68 -16.66 9.58
N GLY A 97 -14.61 -17.66 10.46
CA GLY A 97 -13.44 -18.52 10.64
C GLY A 97 -13.57 -19.89 9.95
N PRO A 98 -12.48 -20.69 9.89
CA PRO A 98 -12.47 -22.02 9.29
C PRO A 98 -13.59 -22.94 9.78
N THR A 99 -13.85 -22.97 11.08
CA THR A 99 -14.93 -23.76 11.68
C THR A 99 -16.29 -23.37 11.13
N HIS A 100 -16.59 -22.07 11.04
CA HIS A 100 -17.88 -21.57 10.54
C HIS A 100 -18.06 -21.90 9.06
N LEU A 101 -16.99 -21.77 8.26
CA LEU A 101 -17.02 -22.16 6.86
C LEU A 101 -17.34 -23.65 6.73
N ASN A 102 -16.64 -24.51 7.46
CA ASN A 102 -16.88 -25.95 7.40
C ASN A 102 -18.26 -26.33 7.97
N THR A 103 -18.74 -25.69 9.04
CA THR A 103 -20.11 -25.88 9.53
C THR A 103 -21.15 -25.54 8.47
N PHE A 104 -20.99 -24.43 7.75
CA PHE A 104 -21.89 -24.06 6.65
C PHE A 104 -21.84 -25.10 5.53
N LEU A 105 -20.64 -25.52 5.10
CA LEU A 105 -20.46 -26.50 4.02
C LEU A 105 -21.08 -27.86 4.36
N THR A 106 -20.80 -28.39 5.55
CA THR A 106 -21.34 -29.70 5.97
C THR A 106 -22.85 -29.67 6.18
N SER A 107 -23.41 -28.52 6.61
CA SER A 107 -24.87 -28.35 6.75
C SER A 107 -25.61 -28.47 5.41
N ILE A 108 -24.93 -28.21 4.30
CA ILE A 108 -25.48 -28.38 2.95
C ILE A 108 -24.88 -29.60 2.24
N ASP A 109 -24.35 -30.57 2.99
CA ASP A 109 -23.82 -31.83 2.47
C ASP A 109 -22.65 -31.67 1.48
N LEU A 110 -21.83 -30.62 1.66
CA LEU A 110 -20.59 -30.43 0.91
C LEU A 110 -19.36 -30.88 1.70
N PRO A 111 -18.27 -31.31 1.02
CA PRO A 111 -17.02 -31.62 1.68
C PRO A 111 -16.44 -30.44 2.46
N SER A 112 -15.88 -30.72 3.64
CA SER A 112 -15.11 -29.75 4.42
C SER A 112 -13.73 -29.50 3.79
N ILE A 113 -13.14 -28.33 4.04
CA ILE A 113 -11.76 -28.05 3.66
C ILE A 113 -10.85 -28.33 4.86
N ALA A 114 -9.81 -29.16 4.65
CA ALA A 114 -8.82 -29.45 5.68
C ALA A 114 -8.09 -28.17 6.13
N PRO A 115 -7.83 -27.97 7.44
CA PRO A 115 -7.21 -26.74 7.96
C PRO A 115 -5.90 -26.35 7.26
N LYS A 116 -5.03 -27.33 6.99
CA LYS A 116 -3.75 -27.11 6.29
C LYS A 116 -3.96 -26.57 4.86
N SER A 117 -4.90 -27.15 4.11
CA SER A 117 -5.22 -26.71 2.75
C SER A 117 -5.85 -25.32 2.77
N LEU A 118 -6.80 -25.09 3.66
CA LEU A 118 -7.45 -23.79 3.80
C LEU A 118 -6.43 -22.69 4.15
N LYS A 119 -5.47 -22.97 5.04
CA LYS A 119 -4.41 -22.00 5.42
C LYS A 119 -3.49 -21.64 4.24
N ILE A 120 -3.19 -22.59 3.34
CA ILE A 120 -2.42 -22.31 2.11
C ILE A 120 -3.20 -21.33 1.22
N HIS A 121 -4.48 -21.60 0.99
CA HIS A 121 -5.34 -20.72 0.19
C HIS A 121 -5.58 -19.36 0.87
N GLU A 122 -5.70 -19.33 2.20
CA GLU A 122 -5.79 -18.10 3.01
C GLU A 122 -4.55 -17.21 2.84
N ARG A 123 -3.34 -17.78 2.91
CA ARG A 123 -2.11 -17.01 2.72
C ARG A 123 -1.98 -16.45 1.31
N ARG A 124 -2.38 -17.23 0.30
CA ARG A 124 -2.36 -16.78 -1.10
C ARG A 124 -3.27 -15.57 -1.31
N ILE A 125 -4.53 -15.68 -0.86
CA ILE A 125 -5.47 -14.58 -1.01
C ILE A 125 -5.10 -13.40 -0.11
N GLY A 126 -4.55 -13.68 1.07
CA GLY A 126 -4.09 -12.67 2.03
C GLY A 126 -3.04 -11.73 1.47
N LYS A 127 -2.01 -12.27 0.81
CA LYS A 127 -0.98 -11.46 0.14
C LYS A 127 -1.57 -10.54 -0.94
N ALA A 128 -2.44 -11.08 -1.79
CA ALA A 128 -3.13 -10.29 -2.81
C ALA A 128 -4.02 -9.19 -2.20
N ILE A 129 -4.67 -9.45 -1.07
CA ILE A 129 -5.44 -8.45 -0.33
C ILE A 129 -4.53 -7.34 0.20
N GLU A 130 -3.39 -7.68 0.80
CA GLU A 130 -2.43 -6.69 1.33
C GLU A 130 -1.87 -5.80 0.23
N GLU A 131 -1.56 -6.35 -0.94
CA GLU A 131 -1.10 -5.58 -2.09
C GLU A 131 -2.17 -4.59 -2.59
N VAL A 132 -3.41 -5.07 -2.77
CA VAL A 132 -4.54 -4.20 -3.18
C VAL A 132 -4.82 -3.14 -2.11
N ALA A 133 -4.70 -3.48 -0.83
CA ALA A 133 -4.87 -2.54 0.26
C ALA A 133 -3.82 -1.43 0.20
N LYS A 134 -2.54 -1.80 0.04
CA LYS A 134 -1.42 -0.87 -0.11
C LYS A 134 -1.62 0.07 -1.30
N GLU A 135 -1.95 -0.47 -2.47
CA GLU A 135 -2.25 0.32 -3.66
C GLU A 135 -3.42 1.29 -3.43
N SER A 136 -4.47 0.85 -2.72
CA SER A 136 -5.63 1.70 -2.41
C SER A 136 -5.29 2.84 -1.45
N CYS A 137 -4.45 2.60 -0.44
CA CYS A 137 -4.01 3.64 0.49
C CYS A 137 -3.14 4.67 -0.20
N LEU A 138 -2.25 4.25 -1.10
CA LEU A 138 -1.42 5.15 -1.89
C LEU A 138 -2.27 6.10 -2.75
N LYS A 139 -3.33 5.57 -3.38
CA LYS A 139 -4.31 6.39 -4.12
C LYS A 139 -5.04 7.38 -3.20
N GLY A 140 -5.44 6.93 -2.00
CA GLY A 140 -6.07 7.79 -1.00
C GLY A 140 -5.17 8.95 -0.57
N ILE A 141 -3.90 8.67 -0.27
CA ILE A 141 -2.90 9.68 0.10
C ILE A 141 -2.71 10.70 -1.01
N GLN A 142 -2.60 10.26 -2.26
CA GLN A 142 -2.42 11.17 -3.39
C GLN A 142 -3.64 12.08 -3.58
N LEU A 143 -4.85 11.53 -3.39
CA LEU A 143 -6.08 12.32 -3.46
C LEU A 143 -6.13 13.35 -2.34
N GLU A 144 -5.85 12.97 -1.10
CA GLU A 144 -5.77 13.90 0.03
C GLU A 144 -4.75 15.02 -0.25
N LYS A 145 -3.54 14.68 -0.69
CA LYS A 145 -2.50 15.66 -1.04
C LYS A 145 -2.97 16.68 -2.08
N ASN A 146 -3.74 16.24 -3.08
CA ASN A 146 -4.28 17.13 -4.11
C ASN A 146 -5.42 18.02 -3.59
N LEU A 147 -6.20 17.53 -2.61
CA LEU A 147 -7.32 18.26 -2.02
C LEU A 147 -6.89 19.24 -0.91
N THR A 148 -5.75 19.00 -0.25
CA THR A 148 -5.24 19.87 0.84
C THR A 148 -4.61 21.18 0.35
N VAL A 149 -4.90 21.64 -0.87
CA VAL A 149 -4.45 22.96 -1.36
C VAL A 149 -5.61 23.98 -1.22
N ASN A 150 -5.56 24.75 -0.12
CA ASN A 150 -6.17 26.07 0.10
C ASN A 150 -7.71 26.27 0.15
N GLU A 151 -8.57 25.25 0.09
CA GLU A 151 -10.04 25.48 0.11
C GLU A 151 -10.73 25.37 1.50
N SER A 152 -10.11 24.75 2.51
CA SER A 152 -10.81 24.36 3.75
C SER A 152 -10.81 25.39 4.90
N GLN A 153 -9.94 26.41 4.86
CA GLN A 153 -9.78 27.36 5.97
C GLN A 153 -10.90 28.41 6.01
N ASP A 154 -11.19 29.05 4.88
CA ASP A 154 -12.18 30.13 4.79
C ASP A 154 -13.60 29.63 5.08
N VAL A 155 -13.93 28.41 4.63
CA VAL A 155 -15.26 27.80 4.83
C VAL A 155 -15.56 27.53 6.31
N LEU A 156 -14.59 27.06 7.09
CA LEU A 156 -14.80 26.81 8.52
C LEU A 156 -14.92 28.13 9.29
N LEU A 157 -14.10 29.12 8.95
CA LEU A 157 -14.13 30.44 9.56
C LEU A 157 -15.50 31.11 9.35
N ASP A 158 -16.02 31.06 8.12
CA ASP A 158 -17.34 31.60 7.78
C ASP A 158 -18.45 30.85 8.54
N ALA A 159 -18.37 29.52 8.60
CA ALA A 159 -19.35 28.71 9.33
C ALA A 159 -19.37 29.03 10.84
N LEU A 160 -18.20 29.17 11.47
CA LEU A 160 -18.09 29.50 12.90
C LEU A 160 -18.61 30.92 13.19
N THR A 161 -18.31 31.86 12.31
CA THR A 161 -18.79 33.25 12.39
C THR A 161 -20.32 33.32 12.31
N ALA A 162 -20.93 32.43 11.53
CA ALA A 162 -22.37 32.39 11.31
C ALA A 162 -23.20 31.80 12.47
N VAL A 163 -22.62 30.98 13.36
CA VAL A 163 -23.38 30.19 14.35
C VAL A 163 -24.18 31.06 15.32
N VAL A 164 -23.53 32.08 15.90
CA VAL A 164 -24.19 32.96 16.88
C VAL A 164 -25.21 33.86 16.19
N PRO A 165 -24.88 34.64 15.14
CA PRO A 165 -25.88 35.42 14.39
C PRO A 165 -27.10 34.58 13.98
N HIS A 166 -26.88 33.39 13.40
CA HIS A 166 -27.94 32.49 12.98
C HIS A 166 -28.88 32.12 14.13
N SER A 167 -28.34 31.76 15.30
CA SER A 167 -29.14 31.36 16.46
C SER A 167 -30.03 32.49 17.01
N PHE A 168 -29.72 33.74 16.67
CA PHE A 168 -30.47 34.95 17.05
C PHE A 168 -31.26 35.53 15.86
N GLY A 169 -31.50 34.75 14.81
CA GLY A 169 -32.33 35.13 13.66
C GLY A 169 -31.65 36.08 12.67
N GLN A 170 -30.33 36.27 12.76
CA GLN A 170 -29.55 37.04 11.81
C GLN A 170 -28.90 36.10 10.80
N HIS A 171 -29.28 36.23 9.54
CA HIS A 171 -28.90 35.29 8.49
C HIS A 171 -27.86 35.85 7.50
N ASP A 172 -27.34 37.05 7.75
CA ASP A 172 -26.45 37.77 6.83
C ASP A 172 -25.11 37.07 6.59
N PHE A 173 -24.68 36.24 7.55
CA PHE A 173 -23.43 35.50 7.51
C PHE A 173 -23.63 34.00 7.21
N CYS A 174 -24.85 33.58 6.92
CA CYS A 174 -25.16 32.17 6.67
C CYS A 174 -24.75 31.72 5.26
N GLY A 175 -24.17 30.53 5.15
CA GLY A 175 -23.93 29.85 3.87
C GLY A 175 -25.08 28.96 3.41
N ASP A 176 -24.83 28.15 2.38
CA ASP A 176 -25.79 27.29 1.66
C ASP A 176 -26.60 26.30 2.53
N TRP A 177 -26.15 26.04 3.76
CA TRP A 177 -26.86 25.18 4.71
C TRP A 177 -28.11 25.85 5.31
N CYS A 178 -28.21 27.18 5.24
CA CYS A 178 -29.28 27.94 5.87
C CYS A 178 -30.49 28.11 4.95
N ARG A 179 -31.61 27.47 5.30
CA ARG A 179 -32.86 27.51 4.53
C ARG A 179 -33.71 28.76 4.77
N SER A 180 -33.21 29.76 5.49
CA SER A 180 -33.96 31.01 5.68
C SER A 180 -34.15 31.76 4.36
N GLN A 181 -33.21 31.60 3.43
CA GLN A 181 -33.31 32.15 2.08
C GLN A 181 -34.47 31.53 1.27
N ASP A 182 -34.74 30.23 1.45
CA ASP A 182 -35.84 29.52 0.76
C ASP A 182 -37.21 29.78 1.40
N ALA A 183 -37.24 29.87 2.74
CA ALA A 183 -38.49 29.92 3.51
C ALA A 183 -38.93 31.35 3.89
N GLY A 184 -38.04 32.34 3.79
CA GLY A 184 -38.28 33.73 4.18
C GLY A 184 -38.81 33.84 5.61
N GLU A 185 -39.88 34.61 5.80
CA GLU A 185 -40.54 34.81 7.10
C GLU A 185 -41.15 33.54 7.72
N LYS A 186 -41.24 32.43 6.97
CA LYS A 186 -41.75 31.14 7.46
C LYS A 186 -40.64 30.22 7.98
N TYR A 187 -39.39 30.68 7.99
CA TYR A 187 -38.28 29.89 8.49
C TYR A 187 -38.45 29.56 9.98
N GLN A 188 -38.27 28.28 10.33
CA GLN A 188 -38.28 27.81 11.71
C GLN A 188 -36.97 27.06 12.01
N HIS A 189 -36.38 27.35 13.16
CA HIS A 189 -35.16 26.68 13.60
C HIS A 189 -35.46 25.25 14.09
N ASN A 190 -34.83 24.24 13.48
CA ASN A 190 -35.09 22.84 13.86
C ASN A 190 -34.65 22.49 15.29
N ASN A 191 -33.59 23.14 15.79
CA ASN A 191 -32.92 22.77 17.04
C ASN A 191 -33.09 23.80 18.16
N LEU A 192 -33.89 24.85 17.95
CA LEU A 192 -34.15 25.87 18.96
C LEU A 192 -35.58 25.72 19.54
N PRO A 193 -35.79 26.13 20.80
CA PRO A 193 -37.09 26.03 21.45
C PRO A 193 -38.21 26.69 20.63
N ASN A 194 -39.29 25.94 20.38
CA ASN A 194 -40.46 26.38 19.63
C ASN A 194 -40.17 26.89 18.20
N GLY A 195 -39.02 26.53 17.63
CA GLY A 195 -38.61 26.97 16.29
C GLY A 195 -38.27 28.44 16.16
N LYS A 196 -38.12 29.16 17.28
CA LYS A 196 -37.89 30.61 17.32
C LYS A 196 -36.41 30.95 17.55
N PRO A 197 -35.94 32.12 17.06
CA PRO A 197 -34.61 32.62 17.39
C PRO A 197 -34.49 32.96 18.87
N LEU A 198 -33.27 32.90 19.39
CA LEU A 198 -32.94 33.36 20.74
C LEU A 198 -33.03 34.89 20.82
N SER A 199 -33.36 35.43 21.99
CA SER A 199 -33.55 36.87 22.19
C SER A 199 -32.79 37.48 23.38
N ASP A 200 -32.13 36.66 24.21
CA ASP A 200 -31.40 37.12 25.39
C ASP A 200 -30.05 37.72 25.00
N SER A 201 -29.85 39.01 25.28
CA SER A 201 -28.64 39.76 24.95
C SER A 201 -27.42 39.33 25.77
N ALA A 202 -27.60 38.95 27.04
CA ALA A 202 -26.52 38.45 27.88
C ALA A 202 -26.04 37.08 27.38
N LEU A 203 -26.98 36.20 27.02
CA LEU A 203 -26.66 34.91 26.40
C LEU A 203 -25.93 35.08 25.07
N ARG A 204 -26.36 36.04 24.24
CA ARG A 204 -25.68 36.35 22.97
C ARG A 204 -24.23 36.73 23.18
N LEU A 205 -23.95 37.59 24.16
CA LEU A 205 -22.58 38.02 24.49
C LEU A 205 -21.74 36.84 24.98
N SER A 206 -22.25 36.02 25.89
CA SER A 206 -21.53 34.84 26.39
C SER A 206 -21.24 33.83 25.28
N LEU A 207 -22.21 33.55 24.40
CA LEU A 207 -21.99 32.66 23.25
C LEU A 207 -20.97 33.24 22.27
N THR A 208 -21.03 34.54 21.98
CA THR A 208 -20.05 35.21 21.12
C THR A 208 -18.63 35.08 21.68
N GLN A 209 -18.45 35.32 22.98
CA GLN A 209 -17.14 35.13 23.63
C GLN A 209 -16.64 33.69 23.55
N ILE A 210 -17.52 32.71 23.69
CA ILE A 210 -17.17 31.30 23.55
C ILE A 210 -16.72 31.00 22.12
N PHE A 211 -17.52 31.41 21.12
CA PHE A 211 -17.25 31.13 19.70
C PHE A 211 -16.04 31.88 19.16
N ASN A 212 -15.77 33.10 19.64
CA ASN A 212 -14.56 33.84 19.27
C ASN A 212 -13.28 33.04 19.55
N ARG A 213 -13.22 32.31 20.68
CA ARG A 213 -12.06 31.43 20.98
C ARG A 213 -11.87 30.31 19.95
N TYR A 214 -12.95 29.83 19.35
CA TYR A 214 -12.91 28.81 18.31
C TYR A 214 -12.58 29.43 16.94
N ILE A 215 -13.10 30.63 16.65
CA ILE A 215 -12.78 31.43 15.46
C ILE A 215 -11.27 31.73 15.43
N ASP A 216 -10.70 32.19 16.55
CA ASP A 216 -9.27 32.48 16.70
C ASP A 216 -8.39 31.24 16.50
N CYS A 217 -8.95 30.04 16.66
CA CYS A 217 -8.28 28.75 16.45
C CYS A 217 -8.77 28.01 15.20
N ALA A 218 -9.55 28.64 14.32
CA ALA A 218 -10.20 27.99 13.19
C ALA A 218 -9.19 27.27 12.28
N GLU A 219 -8.00 27.84 12.10
CA GLU A 219 -6.90 27.23 11.36
C GLU A 219 -6.55 25.82 11.88
N LYS A 220 -6.41 25.66 13.21
CA LYS A 220 -6.11 24.37 13.85
C LYS A 220 -7.30 23.41 13.81
N LEU A 221 -8.52 23.94 13.81
CA LEU A 221 -9.74 23.15 13.78
C LEU A 221 -10.09 22.67 12.36
N ALA A 222 -9.68 23.40 11.33
CA ALA A 222 -9.86 23.02 9.93
C ALA A 222 -9.11 21.72 9.58
N GLU A 223 -8.03 21.42 10.31
CA GLU A 223 -7.28 20.17 10.19
C GLU A 223 -7.97 18.96 10.84
N CYS A 224 -8.96 19.20 11.72
CA CYS A 224 -9.68 18.14 12.41
C CYS A 224 -10.75 17.52 11.49
N GLY A 225 -10.40 16.43 10.81
CA GLY A 225 -11.31 15.66 9.97
C GLY A 225 -12.49 15.03 10.72
N SER A 226 -13.44 14.47 9.95
CA SER A 226 -14.66 13.85 10.49
C SER A 226 -14.37 12.59 11.33
N SER A 227 -14.87 12.56 12.57
CA SER A 227 -14.80 11.36 13.43
C SER A 227 -15.68 10.20 12.93
N GLN A 228 -16.68 10.48 12.09
CA GLN A 228 -17.56 9.48 11.49
C GLN A 228 -16.81 8.52 10.56
N GLU A 229 -15.73 8.99 9.93
CA GLU A 229 -14.87 8.15 9.08
C GLU A 229 -14.17 7.05 9.89
N ASN A 230 -13.72 7.40 11.11
CA ASN A 230 -13.10 6.47 12.05
C ASN A 230 -14.10 5.43 12.55
N GLU A 231 -15.33 5.83 12.90
CA GLU A 231 -16.39 4.90 13.31
C GLU A 231 -16.79 3.96 12.16
N SER A 232 -16.93 4.51 10.95
CA SER A 232 -17.19 3.72 9.75
C SER A 232 -16.09 2.68 9.51
N MET A 233 -14.82 3.05 9.66
CA MET A 233 -13.70 2.10 9.54
C MET A 233 -13.73 1.03 10.63
N ASN A 234 -13.90 1.44 11.88
CA ASN A 234 -13.98 0.53 13.02
C ASN A 234 -15.11 -0.49 12.84
N ASN A 235 -16.25 -0.07 12.29
CA ASN A 235 -17.36 -0.96 11.96
C ASN A 235 -17.00 -1.98 10.88
N ILE A 236 -16.27 -1.57 9.82
CA ILE A 236 -15.80 -2.50 8.78
C ILE A 236 -14.80 -3.49 9.36
N VAL A 237 -13.83 -3.01 10.15
CA VAL A 237 -12.85 -3.85 10.84
C VAL A 237 -13.57 -4.87 11.74
N ALA A 238 -14.48 -4.42 12.60
CA ALA A 238 -15.24 -5.30 13.49
C ALA A 238 -16.04 -6.37 12.72
N SER A 239 -16.51 -6.08 11.50
CA SER A 239 -17.21 -7.05 10.66
C SER A 239 -16.31 -8.17 10.13
N LYS A 240 -15.02 -7.92 9.93
CA LYS A 240 -14.04 -8.88 9.36
C LYS A 240 -13.15 -9.53 10.43
N THR A 241 -12.92 -8.84 11.53
CA THR A 241 -12.15 -9.25 12.72
C THR A 241 -13.00 -9.11 13.98
N PRO A 242 -14.09 -9.91 14.13
CA PRO A 242 -14.93 -9.82 15.31
C PRO A 242 -14.16 -10.22 16.58
N LYS A 243 -14.34 -9.44 17.66
CA LYS A 243 -13.64 -9.64 18.95
C LYS A 243 -13.81 -11.04 19.55
N ALA A 244 -14.92 -11.70 19.26
CA ALA A 244 -15.19 -13.07 19.70
C ALA A 244 -14.23 -14.11 19.09
N ARG A 245 -13.35 -13.73 18.17
CA ARG A 245 -12.42 -14.62 17.45
C ARG A 245 -11.00 -14.11 17.57
N HIS A 246 -10.07 -14.99 17.95
CA HIS A 246 -8.66 -14.66 18.07
C HIS A 246 -7.92 -14.87 16.75
N TYR A 247 -7.57 -13.78 16.06
CA TYR A 247 -6.76 -13.80 14.84
C TYR A 247 -5.34 -13.26 15.04
N ALA A 248 -5.06 -12.61 16.18
CA ALA A 248 -3.85 -11.84 16.42
C ALA A 248 -2.55 -12.67 16.45
N ALA A 249 -2.63 -13.97 16.77
CA ALA A 249 -1.49 -14.88 16.73
C ALA A 249 -1.15 -15.41 15.31
N SER A 250 -1.72 -14.83 14.24
CA SER A 250 -1.46 -15.29 12.87
C SER A 250 -1.55 -14.16 11.84
N GLU A 251 -1.03 -14.43 10.63
CA GLU A 251 -1.12 -13.51 9.48
C GLU A 251 -2.57 -13.24 9.05
N SER A 252 -3.53 -14.06 9.51
CA SER A 252 -4.96 -13.89 9.23
C SER A 252 -5.47 -12.53 9.71
N LEU A 253 -4.93 -11.98 10.80
CA LEU A 253 -5.30 -10.64 11.26
C LEU A 253 -4.95 -9.60 10.20
N SER A 254 -3.71 -9.59 9.72
CA SER A 254 -3.24 -8.65 8.69
C SER A 254 -4.08 -8.74 7.41
N PHE A 255 -4.40 -9.96 6.96
CA PHE A 255 -5.24 -10.16 5.77
C PHE A 255 -6.66 -9.58 5.95
N ARG A 256 -7.25 -9.74 7.13
CA ARG A 256 -8.60 -9.22 7.43
C ARG A 256 -8.62 -7.70 7.60
N ILE A 257 -7.57 -7.13 8.18
CA ILE A 257 -7.38 -5.68 8.21
C ILE A 257 -7.20 -5.13 6.79
N GLY A 258 -6.36 -5.77 5.96
CA GLY A 258 -6.20 -5.44 4.55
C GLY A 258 -7.54 -5.48 3.80
N ALA A 259 -8.35 -6.52 4.01
CA ALA A 259 -9.68 -6.62 3.40
C ALA A 259 -10.63 -5.50 3.88
N SER A 260 -10.47 -5.03 5.12
CA SER A 260 -11.23 -3.91 5.68
C SER A 260 -10.85 -2.59 5.01
N ILE A 261 -9.55 -2.36 4.84
CA ILE A 261 -8.98 -1.22 4.11
C ILE A 261 -9.48 -1.22 2.66
N CYS A 262 -9.34 -2.34 1.95
CA CYS A 262 -9.82 -2.49 0.59
C CYS A 262 -11.32 -2.18 0.48
N GLN A 263 -12.15 -2.70 1.38
CA GLN A 263 -13.59 -2.42 1.36
C GLN A 263 -13.89 -0.95 1.65
N LYS A 264 -13.15 -0.31 2.55
CA LYS A 264 -13.32 1.10 2.85
C LYS A 264 -13.03 1.96 1.61
N ASN A 265 -11.84 1.75 1.03
CA ASN A 265 -11.29 2.58 -0.05
C ASN A 265 -11.91 2.28 -1.41
N LEU A 266 -12.14 1.01 -1.74
CA LEU A 266 -12.57 0.56 -3.08
C LEU A 266 -14.02 0.05 -3.10
N GLY A 267 -14.71 0.04 -1.96
CA GLY A 267 -16.02 -0.58 -1.85
C GLY A 267 -15.97 -2.11 -1.81
N SER A 268 -17.13 -2.76 -1.74
CA SER A 268 -17.27 -4.22 -1.73
C SER A 268 -16.79 -4.87 -3.03
N SER A 269 -16.64 -4.10 -4.11
CA SER A 269 -16.12 -4.52 -5.41
C SER A 269 -14.62 -4.80 -5.43
N TYR A 270 -13.88 -4.45 -4.36
CA TYR A 270 -12.45 -4.75 -4.19
C TYR A 270 -12.10 -6.23 -4.41
N ALA A 271 -13.05 -7.14 -4.17
CA ALA A 271 -12.91 -8.56 -4.45
C ALA A 271 -12.47 -8.84 -5.90
N ASN A 272 -12.92 -8.01 -6.85
CA ASN A 272 -12.56 -8.15 -8.25
C ASN A 272 -11.09 -7.79 -8.50
N ASP A 273 -10.57 -6.77 -7.80
CA ASP A 273 -9.17 -6.37 -7.87
C ASP A 273 -8.27 -7.46 -7.27
N VAL A 274 -8.67 -8.04 -6.13
CA VAL A 274 -7.96 -9.16 -5.50
C VAL A 274 -7.92 -10.39 -6.42
N PHE A 275 -9.04 -10.74 -7.07
CA PHE A 275 -9.05 -11.86 -8.02
C PHE A 275 -8.19 -11.59 -9.26
N ARG A 276 -8.23 -10.36 -9.81
CA ARG A 276 -7.37 -9.97 -10.93
C ARG A 276 -5.89 -10.04 -10.57
N LYS A 277 -5.52 -9.65 -9.34
CA LYS A 277 -4.15 -9.76 -8.82
C LYS A 277 -3.62 -11.20 -8.78
N LEU A 278 -4.52 -12.17 -8.59
CA LEU A 278 -4.21 -13.60 -8.64
C LEU A 278 -4.43 -14.23 -10.04
N GLU A 279 -4.61 -13.42 -11.08
CA GLU A 279 -4.94 -13.87 -12.45
C GLU A 279 -6.23 -14.72 -12.52
N LEU A 280 -7.14 -14.54 -11.55
CA LEU A 280 -8.41 -15.22 -11.49
C LEU A 280 -9.52 -14.36 -12.07
N SER A 281 -10.37 -14.95 -12.89
CA SER A 281 -11.56 -14.27 -13.39
C SER A 281 -12.58 -14.02 -12.26
N PRO A 282 -13.04 -12.77 -12.07
CA PRO A 282 -14.16 -12.47 -11.19
C PRO A 282 -15.45 -13.13 -11.68
N GLY A 283 -16.21 -13.72 -10.76
CA GLY A 283 -17.48 -14.37 -11.13
C GLY A 283 -18.56 -13.34 -11.48
N LYS A 284 -19.26 -13.49 -12.60
CA LYS A 284 -20.35 -12.58 -13.04
C LYS A 284 -21.37 -12.29 -11.94
N LYS A 285 -21.80 -13.32 -11.20
CA LYS A 285 -22.73 -13.19 -10.06
C LYS A 285 -22.15 -12.35 -8.92
N SER A 286 -20.86 -12.54 -8.61
CA SER A 286 -20.14 -11.77 -7.58
C SER A 286 -20.04 -10.30 -7.96
N VAL A 287 -19.67 -10.01 -9.22
CA VAL A 287 -19.59 -8.63 -9.73
C VAL A 287 -20.94 -7.94 -9.58
N LYS A 288 -22.03 -8.52 -10.11
CA LYS A 288 -23.38 -7.95 -10.03
C LYS A 288 -23.81 -7.64 -8.59
N TYR A 289 -23.62 -8.60 -7.67
CA TYR A 289 -24.01 -8.42 -6.27
C TYR A 289 -23.20 -7.31 -5.58
N ARG A 290 -21.88 -7.27 -5.81
CA ARG A 290 -20.97 -6.31 -5.18
C ARG A 290 -21.21 -4.89 -5.70
N THR A 291 -21.41 -4.71 -7.01
CA THR A 291 -21.77 -3.42 -7.61
C THR A 291 -23.08 -2.90 -7.02
N ALA A 292 -24.13 -3.73 -6.93
CA ALA A 292 -25.40 -3.32 -6.31
C ALA A 292 -25.25 -2.96 -4.81
N LYS A 293 -24.39 -3.68 -4.09
CA LYS A 293 -24.07 -3.37 -2.68
C LYS A 293 -23.36 -2.03 -2.54
N ASP A 294 -22.44 -1.72 -3.45
CA ASP A 294 -21.72 -0.44 -3.48
C ASP A 294 -22.65 0.72 -3.87
N GLU A 295 -23.50 0.55 -4.88
CA GLU A 295 -24.53 1.54 -5.23
C GLU A 295 -25.45 1.85 -4.04
N LYS A 296 -25.88 0.82 -3.28
CA LYS A 296 -26.69 1.01 -2.08
C LYS A 296 -25.93 1.78 -1.00
N ARG A 297 -24.63 1.53 -0.82
CA ARG A 297 -23.77 2.30 0.09
C ARG A 297 -23.69 3.76 -0.35
N THR A 298 -23.43 4.03 -1.63
CA THR A 298 -23.33 5.39 -2.17
C THR A 298 -24.65 6.15 -2.02
N ARG A 299 -25.81 5.52 -2.26
CA ARG A 299 -27.13 6.15 -2.03
C ARG A 299 -27.36 6.52 -0.57
N LYS A 300 -26.97 5.64 0.37
CA LYS A 300 -27.07 5.93 1.81
C LYS A 300 -26.18 7.10 2.19
N VAL A 301 -24.93 7.09 1.73
CA VAL A 301 -23.97 8.17 1.95
C VAL A 301 -24.52 9.49 1.41
N ALA A 302 -25.01 9.54 0.18
CA ALA A 302 -25.60 10.75 -0.40
C ALA A 302 -26.82 11.27 0.39
N THR A 303 -27.62 10.36 0.96
CA THR A 303 -28.76 10.75 1.82
C THR A 303 -28.29 11.34 3.15
N SER A 304 -27.27 10.75 3.77
CA SER A 304 -26.66 11.28 4.99
C SER A 304 -25.97 12.62 4.75
N VAL A 305 -25.23 12.78 3.65
CA VAL A 305 -24.60 14.06 3.27
C VAL A 305 -25.63 15.18 3.11
N ARG A 306 -26.80 14.90 2.52
CA ARG A 306 -27.90 15.87 2.41
C ARG A 306 -28.50 16.29 3.76
N ARG A 307 -28.35 15.46 4.80
CA ARG A 307 -28.88 15.74 6.14
C ARG A 307 -27.85 16.39 7.06
N GLU A 308 -26.59 15.99 6.93
CA GLU A 308 -25.53 16.22 7.92
C GLU A 308 -24.31 16.97 7.35
N GLY A 309 -24.25 17.25 6.04
CA GLY A 309 -23.11 17.90 5.37
C GLY A 309 -22.08 16.92 4.78
N VAL A 310 -21.02 17.42 4.14
CA VAL A 310 -19.97 16.61 3.49
C VAL A 310 -19.10 15.94 4.55
N ALA A 311 -19.53 14.78 5.04
CA ALA A 311 -18.86 14.03 6.11
C ALA A 311 -18.30 12.66 5.68
N TYR A 312 -18.56 12.26 4.43
CA TYR A 312 -18.33 10.88 3.94
C TYR A 312 -17.54 10.86 2.62
N GLN A 313 -16.22 11.06 2.68
CA GLN A 313 -15.35 10.80 1.54
C GLN A 313 -14.61 9.49 1.73
N SER A 314 -14.53 8.68 0.67
CA SER A 314 -13.79 7.42 0.70
C SER A 314 -12.29 7.67 0.56
N GLY A 315 -11.52 7.40 1.62
CA GLY A 315 -10.07 7.37 1.58
C GLY A 315 -9.50 7.17 2.99
N ILE A 316 -8.74 6.11 3.20
CA ILE A 316 -7.90 5.95 4.39
C ILE A 316 -6.45 5.94 3.92
N ALA A 317 -5.69 6.93 4.36
CA ALA A 317 -4.24 6.93 4.35
C ALA A 317 -3.69 6.04 5.48
N MET A 318 -2.62 5.29 5.25
CA MET A 318 -1.82 4.72 6.35
C MET A 318 -0.73 5.71 6.73
N HIS A 319 -0.61 6.02 8.02
CA HIS A 319 0.23 7.08 8.62
C HIS A 319 1.76 6.87 8.54
N ASP A 320 2.32 6.20 7.53
CA ASP A 320 3.78 6.15 7.36
C ASP A 320 4.27 7.32 6.47
N PHE A 321 4.23 8.53 7.04
CA PHE A 321 4.75 9.76 6.41
C PHE A 321 6.26 9.70 6.14
N THR A 322 6.98 8.76 6.73
CA THR A 322 8.43 8.61 6.55
C THR A 322 8.82 8.01 5.20
N GLN A 323 7.90 7.38 4.47
CA GLN A 323 8.13 6.89 3.11
C GLN A 323 7.64 7.89 2.02
N MET A 324 7.06 9.04 2.42
CA MET A 324 6.33 9.96 1.53
C MET A 324 7.18 10.98 0.75
N GLN A 325 8.51 10.90 0.77
CA GLN A 325 9.33 11.79 -0.08
C GLN A 325 9.57 11.26 -1.51
N ASN A 326 9.28 9.98 -1.81
CA ASN A 326 9.70 9.36 -3.08
C ASN A 326 8.58 9.03 -4.08
N ILE A 327 7.34 9.48 -3.87
CA ILE A 327 6.23 9.14 -4.79
C ILE A 327 5.72 10.40 -5.49
N GLN A 328 6.54 10.94 -6.38
CA GLN A 328 6.07 11.93 -7.36
C GLN A 328 5.64 11.31 -8.69
N ASN A 329 6.00 10.06 -9.02
CA ASN A 329 5.76 9.50 -10.35
C ASN A 329 5.33 8.02 -10.31
N LEU A 330 4.04 7.73 -10.10
CA LEU A 330 3.50 6.36 -10.28
C LEU A 330 2.39 6.28 -11.34
N THR A 331 2.22 7.33 -12.14
CA THR A 331 1.30 7.35 -13.30
C THR A 331 1.99 7.13 -14.64
N GLU A 332 3.31 7.05 -14.69
CA GLU A 332 4.05 6.57 -15.85
C GLU A 332 4.88 5.37 -15.42
N ILE A 333 4.80 4.27 -16.15
CA ILE A 333 5.87 3.27 -16.09
C ILE A 333 7.06 4.00 -16.72
N THR A 334 7.83 4.71 -15.90
CA THR A 334 9.03 5.40 -16.37
C THR A 334 9.99 4.32 -16.83
N ASP A 335 10.19 4.23 -18.14
CA ASP A 335 11.17 3.33 -18.72
C ASP A 335 12.57 3.89 -18.42
N PHE A 336 13.26 3.28 -17.46
CA PHE A 336 14.63 3.64 -17.10
C PHE A 336 15.67 2.94 -17.99
N SER A 337 15.28 2.17 -19.00
CA SER A 337 16.20 1.42 -19.86
C SER A 337 17.16 2.31 -20.67
N GLN A 338 16.79 3.58 -20.88
CA GLN A 338 17.61 4.57 -21.59
C GLN A 338 18.41 5.48 -20.66
N CYS A 339 18.35 5.27 -19.34
CA CYS A 339 19.07 6.12 -18.38
C CYS A 339 20.53 5.70 -18.23
N ASN A 340 21.42 6.69 -18.11
CA ASN A 340 22.81 6.46 -17.75
C ASN A 340 22.92 6.23 -16.23
N ILE A 341 23.55 5.13 -15.83
CA ILE A 341 23.74 4.79 -14.42
C ILE A 341 24.97 5.56 -13.91
N VAL A 342 24.73 6.44 -12.93
CA VAL A 342 25.80 7.18 -12.26
C VAL A 342 25.85 6.70 -10.81
N VAL A 343 26.95 6.07 -10.43
CA VAL A 343 27.21 5.71 -9.04
C VAL A 343 27.69 6.96 -8.32
N PHE A 344 27.20 7.24 -7.12
CA PHE A 344 27.64 8.39 -6.34
C PHE A 344 27.68 8.07 -4.85
N ASP A 345 28.51 8.82 -4.13
CA ASP A 345 28.62 8.75 -2.69
C ASP A 345 28.89 10.14 -2.10
N LEU A 346 28.54 10.32 -0.82
CA LEU A 346 28.62 11.60 -0.10
C LEU A 346 29.37 11.45 1.21
N GLU A 347 30.44 12.24 1.37
CA GLU A 347 31.01 12.48 2.70
C GLU A 347 30.28 13.62 3.40
N THR A 348 30.04 13.46 4.69
CA THR A 348 29.25 14.41 5.48
C THR A 348 29.90 14.74 6.82
N ALA A 349 29.55 15.88 7.40
CA ALA A 349 30.03 16.30 8.72
C ALA A 349 29.51 15.43 9.89
N GLY A 350 28.54 14.55 9.62
CA GLY A 350 27.92 13.65 10.59
C GLY A 350 26.71 12.87 10.05
N PHE A 351 26.09 12.06 10.91
CA PHE A 351 25.00 11.16 10.55
C PHE A 351 23.59 11.79 10.63
N ALA A 352 23.44 13.02 11.11
CA ALA A 352 22.16 13.70 11.18
C ALA A 352 21.76 14.26 9.80
N LYS A 353 20.45 14.36 9.53
CA LYS A 353 19.92 14.94 8.28
C LYS A 353 20.20 16.45 8.13
N SER A 354 20.63 17.11 9.21
CA SER A 354 21.04 18.51 9.25
C SER A 354 22.51 18.72 8.87
N ASP A 355 23.31 17.66 8.89
CA ASP A 355 24.76 17.76 8.74
C ASP A 355 25.13 18.10 7.30
N GLU A 356 26.21 18.86 7.15
CA GLU A 356 26.66 19.37 5.86
C GLU A 356 27.32 18.27 5.03
N ILE A 357 27.13 18.34 3.71
CA ILE A 357 27.90 17.54 2.76
C ILE A 357 29.27 18.20 2.61
N LEU A 358 30.33 17.41 2.72
CA LEU A 358 31.73 17.83 2.63
C LEU A 358 32.40 17.38 1.33
N GLN A 359 31.93 16.30 0.72
CA GLN A 359 32.38 15.82 -0.58
C GLN A 359 31.20 15.24 -1.36
N ILE A 360 31.16 15.50 -2.67
CA ILE A 360 30.31 14.79 -3.61
C ILE A 360 31.25 14.06 -4.57
N ALA A 361 31.15 12.73 -4.64
CA ALA A 361 31.87 11.93 -5.60
C ALA A 361 30.89 11.14 -6.48
N ALA A 362 31.27 10.93 -7.74
CA ALA A 362 30.47 10.16 -8.67
C ALA A 362 31.34 9.45 -9.72
N TYR A 363 30.83 8.33 -10.23
CA TYR A 363 31.48 7.50 -11.22
C TYR A 363 30.48 7.05 -12.28
N VAL A 364 30.84 7.22 -13.55
CA VAL A 364 30.07 6.76 -14.72
C VAL A 364 31.01 6.52 -15.89
N GLU A 365 30.86 5.39 -16.59
CA GLU A 365 31.61 5.05 -17.82
C GLU A 365 33.14 5.25 -17.77
N ASN A 366 33.77 4.99 -16.61
CA ASN A 366 35.20 5.24 -16.33
C ASN A 366 35.62 6.71 -16.13
N GLU A 367 34.69 7.65 -16.06
CA GLU A 367 34.96 9.00 -15.56
C GLU A 367 34.63 9.10 -14.07
N THR A 368 35.56 9.67 -13.30
CA THR A 368 35.37 10.01 -11.88
C THR A 368 35.18 11.51 -11.73
N PHE A 369 34.18 11.90 -10.95
CA PHE A 369 33.95 13.26 -10.48
C PHE A 369 34.14 13.31 -8.97
N SER A 370 34.80 14.34 -8.46
CA SER A 370 34.91 14.59 -7.03
C SER A 370 35.05 16.08 -6.76
N VAL A 371 34.27 16.61 -5.82
CA VAL A 371 34.34 18.00 -5.38
C VAL A 371 34.19 18.10 -3.87
N TYR A 372 35.03 18.92 -3.24
CA TYR A 372 34.96 19.21 -1.81
C TYR A 372 34.21 20.51 -1.55
N ILE A 373 33.39 20.53 -0.50
CA ILE A 373 32.57 21.68 -0.08
C ILE A 373 33.16 22.26 1.20
N SER A 374 33.34 23.59 1.24
CA SER A 374 33.86 24.26 2.43
C SER A 374 32.85 24.15 3.59
N PRO A 375 33.25 23.65 4.77
CA PRO A 375 32.36 23.48 5.91
C PRO A 375 32.01 24.84 6.53
N THR A 376 30.75 25.02 6.94
CA THR A 376 30.32 26.18 7.74
C THR A 376 30.08 25.81 9.20
N GLN A 377 30.02 24.51 9.51
CA GLN A 377 29.83 23.96 10.84
C GLN A 377 31.01 23.09 11.30
N LEU A 378 31.07 22.82 12.60
CA LEU A 378 32.04 21.90 13.17
C LEU A 378 31.75 20.47 12.71
N ILE A 379 32.79 19.78 12.23
CA ILE A 379 32.72 18.36 11.86
C ILE A 379 32.74 17.52 13.13
N SER A 380 31.82 16.55 13.23
CA SER A 380 31.75 15.69 14.41
C SER A 380 32.98 14.79 14.51
N LYS A 381 33.46 14.51 15.74
CA LYS A 381 34.60 13.62 15.98
C LYS A 381 34.40 12.23 15.36
N THR A 382 33.16 11.75 15.32
CA THR A 382 32.80 10.46 14.71
C THR A 382 32.90 10.54 13.18
N ALA A 383 32.45 11.62 12.54
CA ALA A 383 32.61 11.79 11.10
C ALA A 383 34.09 11.92 10.70
N THR A 384 34.89 12.66 11.48
CA THR A 384 36.35 12.73 11.24
C THR A 384 37.02 11.36 11.37
N ALA A 385 36.58 10.53 12.31
CA ALA A 385 37.13 9.18 12.49
C ALA A 385 36.77 8.21 11.34
N VAL A 386 35.63 8.42 10.68
CA VAL A 386 35.18 7.59 9.55
C VAL A 386 35.80 8.09 8.25
N THR A 387 35.61 9.36 7.94
CA THR A 387 35.91 9.97 6.62
C THR A 387 37.34 10.51 6.50
N GLY A 388 38.05 10.66 7.62
CA GLY A 388 39.34 11.36 7.66
C GLY A 388 39.26 12.88 7.49
N LEU A 389 38.07 13.45 7.28
CA LEU A 389 37.85 14.88 7.07
C LEU A 389 37.81 15.65 8.39
N HIS A 390 38.55 16.76 8.45
CA HIS A 390 38.49 17.72 9.55
C HIS A 390 38.61 19.16 9.05
N ALA A 391 38.04 20.09 9.80
CA ALA A 391 38.02 21.51 9.48
C ALA A 391 38.92 22.27 10.45
N MET A 392 39.85 23.07 9.93
CA MET A 392 40.68 23.98 10.72
C MET A 392 40.59 25.38 10.12
N SER A 393 40.17 26.36 10.92
CA SER A 393 40.07 27.77 10.52
C SER A 393 39.24 28.02 9.23
N GLY A 394 38.19 27.21 9.01
CA GLY A 394 37.34 27.29 7.81
C GLY A 394 37.86 26.56 6.58
N GLU A 395 39.01 25.89 6.69
CA GLU A 395 39.62 25.10 5.61
C GLU A 395 39.45 23.60 5.87
N LEU A 396 39.18 22.83 4.81
CA LEU A 396 38.92 21.39 4.87
C LEU A 396 40.21 20.60 4.62
N TYR A 397 40.47 19.60 5.45
CA TYR A 397 41.63 18.71 5.36
C TYR A 397 41.18 17.25 5.33
N LEU A 398 41.76 16.46 4.43
CA LEU A 398 41.62 15.00 4.38
C LEU A 398 42.94 14.37 4.83
N HIS A 399 42.93 13.62 5.93
CA HIS A 399 44.14 12.99 6.51
C HIS A 399 45.34 13.94 6.66
N GLY A 400 45.08 15.22 6.97
CA GLY A 400 46.10 16.26 7.16
C GLY A 400 46.52 16.98 5.87
N THR A 401 46.01 16.57 4.72
CA THR A 401 46.23 17.25 3.43
C THR A 401 45.11 18.26 3.19
N LYS A 402 45.47 19.52 2.90
CA LYS A 402 44.49 20.58 2.61
C LYS A 402 43.80 20.30 1.28
N MET A 403 42.46 20.24 1.30
CA MET A 403 41.65 20.01 0.12
C MET A 403 41.25 21.34 -0.53
N ILE A 404 41.28 21.39 -1.86
CA ILE A 404 40.68 22.49 -2.61
C ILE A 404 39.17 22.33 -2.49
N SER A 405 38.55 23.21 -1.71
CA SER A 405 37.10 23.22 -1.50
C SER A 405 36.47 24.44 -2.12
N THR A 406 35.17 24.34 -2.41
CA THR A 406 34.39 25.41 -3.04
C THR A 406 33.08 25.65 -2.28
N SER A 407 32.32 26.66 -2.69
CA SER A 407 31.00 26.92 -2.11
C SER A 407 30.03 25.80 -2.45
N ALA A 408 29.02 25.58 -1.60
CA ALA A 408 28.03 24.54 -1.84
C ALA A 408 27.27 24.75 -3.18
N THR A 409 27.03 26.00 -3.56
CA THR A 409 26.43 26.38 -4.84
C THR A 409 27.32 26.01 -6.03
N ASP A 410 28.62 26.31 -5.95
CA ASP A 410 29.58 26.00 -7.01
C ASP A 410 29.81 24.49 -7.16
N ALA A 411 29.83 23.76 -6.05
CA ALA A 411 29.92 22.30 -6.05
C ALA A 411 28.72 21.65 -6.73
N VAL A 412 27.49 22.10 -6.41
CA VAL A 412 26.27 21.59 -7.08
C VAL A 412 26.25 21.97 -8.56
N ASN A 413 26.70 23.17 -8.94
CA ASN A 413 26.83 23.56 -10.35
C ASN A 413 27.84 22.68 -11.11
N GLN A 414 28.98 22.38 -10.51
CA GLN A 414 29.97 21.46 -11.09
C GLN A 414 29.40 20.05 -11.24
N PHE A 415 28.68 19.56 -10.23
CA PHE A 415 28.05 18.25 -10.26
C PHE A 415 26.96 18.16 -11.35
N ILE A 416 26.07 19.16 -11.46
CA ILE A 416 25.07 19.22 -12.54
C ILE A 416 25.76 19.29 -13.91
N SER A 417 26.85 20.04 -14.04
CA SER A 417 27.61 20.15 -15.29
C SER A 417 28.26 18.82 -15.67
N PHE A 418 28.76 18.05 -14.70
CA PHE A 418 29.23 16.69 -14.90
C PHE A 418 28.11 15.77 -15.37
N LEU A 419 26.97 15.76 -14.68
CA LEU A 419 25.82 14.93 -15.03
C LEU A 419 25.25 15.25 -16.42
N ARG A 420 25.28 16.51 -16.86
CA ARG A 420 24.81 16.91 -18.20
C ARG A 420 25.62 16.32 -19.36
N LYS A 421 26.81 15.77 -19.11
CA LYS A 421 27.55 15.00 -20.13
C LYS A 421 26.83 13.70 -20.49
N TYR A 422 26.00 13.19 -19.57
CA TYR A 422 25.30 11.93 -19.66
C TYR A 422 23.80 12.22 -19.64
N ASP A 423 23.15 12.26 -20.81
CA ASP A 423 21.72 12.54 -20.87
C ASP A 423 20.91 11.52 -20.04
N GLN A 424 19.92 12.00 -19.28
CA GLN A 424 19.00 11.15 -18.49
C GLN A 424 19.71 10.25 -17.45
N CYS A 425 20.28 10.82 -16.40
CA CYS A 425 20.96 10.06 -15.34
C CYS A 425 20.00 9.38 -14.35
N LEU A 426 20.32 8.15 -13.96
CA LEU A 426 19.79 7.47 -12.78
C LEU A 426 20.92 7.38 -11.73
N LEU A 427 20.76 8.09 -10.62
CA LEU A 427 21.78 8.14 -9.57
C LEU A 427 21.65 6.95 -8.63
N ILE A 428 22.74 6.23 -8.36
CA ILE A 428 22.74 5.03 -7.51
C ILE A 428 23.76 5.19 -6.39
N ALA A 429 23.34 4.98 -5.15
CA ALA A 429 24.22 4.87 -3.99
C ALA A 429 23.82 3.66 -3.12
N HIS A 430 24.67 3.24 -2.20
CA HIS A 430 24.37 2.15 -1.29
C HIS A 430 23.61 2.66 -0.05
N ASN A 431 22.42 2.13 0.23
CA ASN A 431 21.52 2.66 1.27
C ASN A 431 21.08 4.13 0.96
N CYS A 432 21.07 4.46 -0.33
CA CYS A 432 20.80 5.77 -0.91
C CYS A 432 19.54 6.44 -0.36
N PHE A 433 18.43 5.68 -0.27
CA PHE A 433 17.14 6.26 0.11
C PHE A 433 17.09 6.69 1.58
N LYS A 434 17.95 6.13 2.43
CA LYS A 434 18.03 6.51 3.84
C LYS A 434 19.10 7.57 4.11
N PHE A 435 20.13 7.67 3.27
CA PHE A 435 21.30 8.49 3.56
C PHE A 435 21.56 9.57 2.50
N ASP A 436 21.96 9.18 1.29
CA ASP A 436 22.52 10.08 0.27
C ASP A 436 21.47 10.96 -0.41
N ALA A 437 20.42 10.33 -0.95
CA ALA A 437 19.40 11.05 -1.71
C ALA A 437 18.72 12.17 -0.89
N PRO A 438 18.29 11.95 0.37
CA PRO A 438 17.69 13.01 1.17
C PRO A 438 18.62 14.20 1.42
N ARG A 439 19.94 13.96 1.56
CA ARG A 439 20.93 15.00 1.82
C ARG A 439 21.25 15.79 0.56
N LEU A 440 21.45 15.10 -0.55
CA LEU A 440 21.72 15.72 -1.84
C LEU A 440 20.55 16.59 -2.29
N ILE A 441 19.31 16.08 -2.21
CA ILE A 441 18.09 16.84 -2.54
C ILE A 441 18.00 18.09 -1.67
N LYS A 442 18.16 17.96 -0.35
CA LYS A 442 18.12 19.10 0.58
C LYS A 442 19.18 20.15 0.25
N LEU A 443 20.39 19.74 -0.11
CA LEU A 443 21.44 20.66 -0.54
C LEU A 443 21.04 21.39 -1.82
N ILE A 444 20.55 20.67 -2.84
CA ILE A 444 20.12 21.22 -4.13
C ILE A 444 18.96 22.21 -3.96
N GLU A 445 17.99 21.91 -3.10
CA GLU A 445 16.89 22.82 -2.74
C GLU A 445 17.42 24.09 -2.06
N LYS A 446 18.33 23.93 -1.09
CA LYS A 446 18.94 25.04 -0.34
C LYS A 446 19.68 26.02 -1.26
N VAL A 447 20.34 25.53 -2.31
CA VAL A 447 21.06 26.37 -3.28
C VAL A 447 20.18 26.82 -4.47
N GLY A 448 18.90 26.43 -4.51
CA GLY A 448 17.95 26.86 -5.54
C GLY A 448 18.17 26.24 -6.93
N LEU A 449 18.85 25.10 -7.03
CA LEU A 449 19.21 24.47 -8.32
C LEU A 449 18.35 23.26 -8.69
N MET A 450 17.21 23.06 -8.03
CA MET A 450 16.35 21.88 -8.23
C MET A 450 15.89 21.73 -9.69
N GLN A 451 15.48 22.81 -10.34
CA GLN A 451 15.04 22.76 -11.75
C GLN A 451 16.17 22.32 -12.69
N ALA A 452 17.40 22.81 -12.46
CA ALA A 452 18.56 22.45 -13.25
C ALA A 452 18.94 20.98 -13.02
N PHE A 453 18.84 20.49 -11.78
CA PHE A 453 19.10 19.10 -11.43
C PHE A 453 18.07 18.14 -12.03
N SER A 454 16.77 18.44 -11.91
CA SER A 454 15.70 17.62 -12.48
C SER A 454 15.72 17.55 -14.01
N SER A 455 16.42 18.47 -14.68
CA SER A 455 16.58 18.43 -16.14
C SER A 455 17.49 17.29 -16.63
N CYS A 456 18.48 16.88 -15.82
CA CYS A 456 19.41 15.82 -16.17
C CYS A 456 19.23 14.53 -15.35
N VAL A 457 18.60 14.58 -14.17
CA VAL A 457 18.40 13.41 -13.30
C VAL A 457 16.95 12.93 -13.32
N LYS A 458 16.74 11.65 -13.62
CA LYS A 458 15.42 11.00 -13.66
C LYS A 458 14.99 10.37 -12.36
N GLY A 459 15.94 10.02 -11.51
CA GLY A 459 15.63 9.45 -10.22
C GLY A 459 16.85 8.93 -9.49
N PHE A 460 16.56 8.23 -8.41
CA PHE A 460 17.53 7.55 -7.56
C PHE A 460 17.23 6.06 -7.51
N ALA A 461 18.26 5.23 -7.33
CA ALA A 461 18.13 3.83 -6.97
C ALA A 461 19.00 3.48 -5.76
N ASP A 462 18.57 2.47 -5.00
CA ASP A 462 19.26 2.03 -3.79
C ASP A 462 19.92 0.66 -4.01
N SER A 463 21.24 0.64 -4.09
CA SER A 463 21.98 -0.58 -4.38
C SER A 463 21.88 -1.62 -3.26
N LEU A 464 21.54 -1.22 -2.02
CA LEU A 464 21.31 -2.15 -0.91
C LEU A 464 20.04 -2.99 -1.15
N GLU A 465 18.96 -2.35 -1.59
CA GLU A 465 17.71 -3.06 -1.89
C GLU A 465 17.85 -3.92 -3.16
N ILE A 466 18.56 -3.41 -4.18
CA ILE A 466 18.91 -4.20 -5.37
C ILE A 466 19.71 -5.45 -4.96
N SER A 467 20.74 -5.29 -4.13
CA SER A 467 21.59 -6.39 -3.65
C SER A 467 20.79 -7.47 -2.92
N LYS A 468 19.82 -7.10 -2.09
CA LYS A 468 18.92 -8.07 -1.41
C LYS A 468 18.03 -8.82 -2.39
N CYS A 469 17.57 -8.16 -3.45
CA CYS A 469 16.77 -8.80 -4.49
C CYS A 469 17.59 -9.78 -5.33
N VAL A 470 18.83 -9.44 -5.69
CA VAL A 470 19.68 -10.30 -6.53
C VAL A 470 20.41 -11.41 -5.76
N LEU A 471 20.56 -11.27 -4.43
CA LEU A 471 21.22 -12.26 -3.56
C LEU A 471 20.25 -12.85 -2.50
N PRO A 472 19.21 -13.61 -2.91
CA PRO A 472 18.19 -14.12 -1.98
C PRO A 472 18.74 -15.14 -0.98
N GLU A 473 19.77 -15.91 -1.33
CA GLU A 473 20.41 -16.85 -0.40
C GLU A 473 21.15 -16.13 0.73
N ARG A 474 21.83 -15.02 0.41
CA ARG A 474 22.48 -14.13 1.40
C ARG A 474 21.48 -13.60 2.43
N VAL A 475 20.25 -13.27 1.98
CA VAL A 475 19.14 -12.86 2.87
C VAL A 475 18.71 -14.01 3.79
N LYS A 476 18.54 -15.23 3.25
CA LYS A 476 18.16 -16.42 4.04
C LYS A 476 19.20 -16.75 5.11
N GLU A 477 20.48 -16.60 4.76
CA GLU A 477 21.62 -16.86 5.65
C GLU A 477 21.90 -15.72 6.63
N LYS A 478 21.14 -14.61 6.56
CA LYS A 478 21.29 -13.43 7.42
C LYS A 478 22.70 -12.82 7.36
N GLN A 479 23.35 -12.91 6.20
CA GLN A 479 24.65 -12.29 5.97
C GLN A 479 24.53 -10.77 5.83
N LYS A 480 25.63 -10.05 6.09
CA LYS A 480 25.67 -8.56 6.02
C LYS A 480 25.67 -8.09 4.57
N PHE A 481 25.09 -6.92 4.33
CA PHE A 481 25.03 -6.28 3.01
C PHE A 481 25.78 -4.95 2.94
N SER A 482 26.58 -4.60 3.95
CA SER A 482 27.43 -3.40 3.89
C SER A 482 28.40 -3.49 2.70
N ILE A 483 28.78 -2.35 2.11
CA ILE A 483 29.76 -2.27 1.00
C ILE A 483 30.99 -3.13 1.32
N ALA A 484 31.61 -2.96 2.50
CA ALA A 484 32.76 -3.75 2.93
C ALA A 484 32.52 -5.28 2.89
N SER A 485 31.32 -5.73 3.25
CA SER A 485 30.97 -7.15 3.25
C SER A 485 30.72 -7.68 1.84
N LEU A 486 30.17 -6.86 0.95
CA LEU A 486 29.98 -7.21 -0.45
C LEU A 486 31.32 -7.20 -1.19
N ALA A 487 32.16 -6.18 -0.97
CA ALA A 487 33.50 -6.09 -1.54
C ALA A 487 34.36 -7.29 -1.11
N GLN A 488 34.35 -7.68 0.16
CA GLN A 488 35.11 -8.84 0.62
C GLN A 488 34.71 -10.15 -0.07
N ASP A 489 33.42 -10.33 -0.35
CA ASP A 489 32.90 -11.58 -0.93
C ASP A 489 32.98 -11.62 -2.46
N PHE A 490 32.87 -10.47 -3.12
CA PHE A 490 32.80 -10.38 -4.58
C PHE A 490 34.04 -9.75 -5.24
N LEU A 491 34.87 -9.05 -4.48
CA LEU A 491 36.11 -8.39 -4.91
C LEU A 491 37.28 -8.79 -3.99
N PRO A 492 37.72 -10.05 -3.98
CA PRO A 492 38.70 -10.57 -3.03
C PRO A 492 40.11 -9.92 -3.12
N SER A 493 40.39 -9.20 -4.21
CA SER A 493 41.63 -8.44 -4.41
C SER A 493 41.53 -6.96 -4.01
N PHE A 494 40.36 -6.49 -3.58
CA PHE A 494 40.15 -5.10 -3.16
C PHE A 494 40.53 -4.93 -1.68
N ASP A 495 41.33 -3.90 -1.38
CA ASP A 495 41.67 -3.56 0.00
C ASP A 495 40.53 -2.75 0.62
N VAL A 496 39.73 -3.42 1.45
CA VAL A 496 38.60 -2.80 2.17
C VAL A 496 39.01 -1.67 3.12
N GLN A 497 40.32 -1.47 3.39
CA GLN A 497 40.81 -0.32 4.14
C GLN A 497 40.75 1.00 3.35
N ASN A 498 40.58 0.92 2.03
CA ASN A 498 40.41 2.11 1.17
C ASN A 498 38.96 2.63 1.14
N LEU A 499 38.01 1.89 1.73
CA LEU A 499 36.64 2.35 1.95
C LEU A 499 36.63 3.53 2.94
N HIS A 500 35.59 4.36 2.91
CA HIS A 500 35.49 5.66 3.60
C HIS A 500 36.21 6.82 2.90
N ASN A 501 36.34 6.70 1.59
CA ASN A 501 36.57 7.79 0.67
C ASN A 501 35.51 7.67 -0.42
N ALA A 502 34.64 8.66 -0.54
CA ALA A 502 33.55 8.66 -1.52
C ALA A 502 33.95 8.37 -3.00
N ILE A 503 35.23 8.47 -3.38
CA ILE A 503 35.70 8.02 -4.70
C ILE A 503 35.86 6.48 -4.78
N GLU A 504 36.33 5.88 -3.69
CA GLU A 504 36.62 4.44 -3.58
C GLU A 504 35.40 3.62 -3.14
N ASP A 505 34.48 4.23 -2.38
CA ASP A 505 33.16 3.68 -2.02
C ASP A 505 32.21 3.64 -3.22
#